data_AF-A0A8T4PVX0-F1
#
_entry.id   AF-A0A8T4PVX0-F1
#
_cell.length_a   1.000
_cell.length_b   1.000
_cell.length_c   1.000
_cell.angle_alpha   90.00
_cell.angle_beta   90.00
_cell.angle_gamma   90.00
#
_symmetry.space_group_name_H-M   'P 1'
#
loop_
_entity.id
_entity.type
_entity.pdbx_description
1 polymer ?
#
loop_
_entity_poly.entity_id
_entity_poly.type
_entity_poly.pdbx_seq_one_letter_code
_entity_poly.pdbx_strand_id
1 'polypeptide(L)'
;MQYLAKTKVTSGGTTVSVTGGKTNKIALGWNITSGVNKFDAELQDDDLEGFFDGEITFQGAVYDTSEKLNFTGGPLPQTSLTSSDDDYKSDIYFELPARKVINYYYVFDEAISLNASTTAQPAEIKFLGKTLKITNVASTGTTLTAYVGEEYYLTEGETVTVNGKEVKLLSVGSASVSVSVDGVTKVINTATTNTVNGLEITVDSVIAKSNAGESSANLVVGTQSAETYDSGDAFIGEDQDDPDWVWSIANIFAVSTGQILGVQNDNYFDDYSDSPKKVGECISMPNSFASVCLDSLSVPDDQYKALTIELETNTDLSDAWGSGGTNTSMSTIHISTPLDEGLTVHGANILGDQNVTSDVKTKEVWIAYTTMVQFGVDMNSTPAIFYKDKDSPHKIKYVGKMQNTTADVTSLGPAKDTEEASELVSGTTSIGTKDEDHRNAYGIKILNPKSHGASDEVSLMIPSDQVYANIVVKGPSAVVTSGGSSYVPTSISPVSKLASEVSSPASYNIVAIGGPCANALSASLFGVTCDGWELASGEAMVKLVENGDNVAMLVAGTSAADTRRACKAVAEYETYLMTVDKAEAKISGTSNSDISVS
;
A
#
# COMPACT_ATOMS: atom_id res chain seq x y z
N MET A 1 -1.90 -14.52 -12.09
CA MET A 1 -0.79 -15.09 -12.90
C MET A 1 0.12 -13.95 -13.36
N GLN A 2 1.16 -13.58 -12.61
CA GLN A 2 2.12 -12.54 -13.03
C GLN A 2 3.56 -13.03 -12.84
N TYR A 3 4.30 -13.12 -13.95
CA TYR A 3 5.76 -13.13 -13.98
C TYR A 3 6.17 -12.27 -15.17
N LEU A 4 7.01 -11.28 -14.94
CA LEU A 4 7.37 -10.26 -15.92
C LEU A 4 8.79 -10.54 -16.41
N ALA A 5 8.97 -10.59 -17.72
CA ALA A 5 10.27 -10.81 -18.35
C ALA A 5 11.19 -9.62 -18.06
N LYS A 6 12.38 -9.90 -17.53
CA LYS A 6 13.30 -8.92 -16.97
C LYS A 6 14.09 -8.27 -18.10
N THR A 7 13.74 -7.04 -18.46
CA THR A 7 14.71 -6.12 -19.08
C THR A 7 14.94 -4.96 -18.12
N LYS A 8 16.11 -4.94 -17.48
CA LYS A 8 16.52 -3.93 -16.50
C LYS A 8 16.56 -2.55 -17.16
N VAL A 9 15.60 -1.69 -16.82
CA VAL A 9 15.71 -0.24 -17.02
C VAL A 9 16.08 0.36 -15.66
N THR A 10 17.28 0.92 -15.58
CA THR A 10 17.72 1.71 -14.43
C THR A 10 17.01 3.07 -14.49
N SER A 11 15.86 3.20 -13.84
CA SER A 11 15.32 4.52 -13.43
C SER A 11 15.26 4.56 -11.91
N GLY A 12 15.96 5.53 -11.32
CA GLY A 12 15.86 5.83 -9.89
C GLY A 12 14.42 6.19 -9.52
N GLY A 13 13.94 5.61 -8.41
CA GLY A 13 12.65 5.89 -7.80
C GLY A 13 11.46 5.18 -8.45
N THR A 14 10.75 4.37 -7.66
CA THR A 14 9.38 3.91 -7.90
C THR A 14 8.45 5.13 -7.95
N THR A 15 8.39 5.80 -9.09
CA THR A 15 7.52 6.97 -9.25
C THR A 15 6.09 6.48 -9.39
N VAL A 16 5.30 6.65 -8.34
CA VAL A 16 3.85 6.39 -8.35
C VAL A 16 3.18 7.52 -9.13
N SER A 17 2.24 7.17 -9.99
CA SER A 17 1.35 8.13 -10.63
C SER A 17 -0.09 7.73 -10.35
N VAL A 18 -0.96 8.71 -10.16
CA VAL A 18 -2.39 8.51 -9.96
C VAL A 18 -3.12 9.43 -10.92
N THR A 19 -4.02 8.84 -11.70
CA THR A 19 -5.00 9.60 -12.49
C THR A 19 -6.23 9.77 -11.61
N GLY A 20 -6.82 10.97 -11.58
CA GLY A 20 -7.99 11.27 -10.74
C GLY A 20 -7.71 11.34 -9.23
N GLY A 21 -6.44 11.51 -8.83
CA GLY A 21 -6.05 11.71 -7.44
C GLY A 21 -4.72 12.46 -7.34
N LYS A 22 -4.17 12.57 -6.12
CA LYS A 22 -2.86 13.18 -5.85
C LYS A 22 -1.88 12.18 -5.25
N THR A 23 -0.59 12.40 -5.53
CA THR A 23 0.50 11.65 -4.89
C THR A 23 1.65 12.56 -4.51
N ASN A 24 2.31 12.25 -3.38
CA ASN A 24 3.51 12.93 -2.91
C ASN A 24 4.47 11.93 -2.26
N LYS A 25 5.77 12.26 -2.28
CA LYS A 25 6.82 11.54 -1.55
C LYS A 25 7.03 12.22 -0.20
N ILE A 26 6.74 11.51 0.88
CA ILE A 26 6.81 12.03 2.24
C ILE A 26 7.96 11.34 2.99
N ALA A 27 8.82 12.12 3.63
CA ALA A 27 9.91 11.56 4.43
C ALA A 27 9.35 10.78 5.64
N LEU A 28 10.03 9.70 6.05
CA LEU A 28 9.60 8.92 7.21
C LEU A 28 9.66 9.79 8.49
N GLY A 29 8.61 9.72 9.30
CA GLY A 29 8.38 10.54 10.49
C GLY A 29 7.78 11.93 10.22
N TRP A 30 7.41 12.25 8.98
CA TRP A 30 6.88 13.58 8.62
C TRP A 30 5.40 13.53 8.30
N ASN A 31 4.66 14.55 8.79
CA ASN A 31 3.25 14.75 8.44
C ASN A 31 3.07 14.88 6.93
N ILE A 32 2.04 14.25 6.36
CA ILE A 32 1.73 14.32 4.92
C ILE A 32 1.26 15.70 4.45
N THR A 33 0.80 16.58 5.35
CA THR A 33 0.29 17.92 5.00
C THR A 33 1.23 19.06 5.43
N SER A 34 0.94 20.26 4.90
CA SER A 34 1.56 21.54 5.28
C SER A 34 3.08 21.60 5.03
N GLY A 35 3.47 22.10 3.86
CA GLY A 35 4.88 22.34 3.50
C GLY A 35 5.15 22.14 2.01
N VAL A 36 6.42 22.29 1.62
CA VAL A 36 6.86 22.03 0.23
C VAL A 36 6.80 20.52 -0.05
N ASN A 37 6.28 20.12 -1.21
CA ASN A 37 6.12 18.71 -1.64
C ASN A 37 5.24 17.86 -0.72
N LYS A 38 4.21 18.48 -0.14
CA LYS A 38 3.20 17.84 0.71
C LYS A 38 1.80 18.11 0.16
N PHE A 39 0.79 17.44 0.70
CA PHE A 39 -0.60 17.74 0.35
C PHE A 39 -1.04 19.04 1.04
N ASP A 40 -1.94 19.74 0.37
CA ASP A 40 -2.74 20.79 1.01
C ASP A 40 -3.60 20.16 2.12
N ALA A 41 -3.91 20.96 3.14
CA ALA A 41 -4.75 20.49 4.24
C ALA A 41 -6.20 20.29 3.79
N GLU A 42 -6.61 20.92 2.69
CA GLU A 42 -7.92 20.75 2.06
C GLU A 42 -7.69 20.38 0.59
N LEU A 43 -8.40 19.34 0.13
CA LEU A 43 -8.39 18.86 -1.25
C LEU A 43 -9.82 18.88 -1.80
N GLN A 44 -9.97 19.40 -3.01
CA GLN A 44 -11.26 19.56 -3.71
C GLN A 44 -11.24 18.85 -5.07
N ASP A 45 -12.15 19.20 -5.98
CA ASP A 45 -12.30 18.58 -7.29
C ASP A 45 -11.11 18.84 -8.24
N ASP A 46 -10.44 19.97 -8.08
CA ASP A 46 -9.19 20.30 -8.77
C ASP A 46 -8.02 19.38 -8.38
N ASP A 47 -8.15 18.74 -7.21
CA ASP A 47 -7.17 17.83 -6.64
C ASP A 47 -7.57 16.35 -6.78
N LEU A 48 -8.86 16.06 -6.63
CA LEU A 48 -9.43 14.72 -6.56
C LEU A 48 -10.61 14.60 -7.53
N GLU A 49 -10.36 13.98 -8.68
CA GLU A 49 -11.38 13.84 -9.72
C GLU A 49 -12.60 13.04 -9.22
N GLY A 50 -13.77 13.59 -9.49
CA GLY A 50 -15.06 13.03 -9.09
C GLY A 50 -15.58 13.53 -7.74
N PHE A 51 -14.83 14.39 -7.05
CA PHE A 51 -15.43 15.26 -6.02
C PHE A 51 -16.39 16.23 -6.71
N PHE A 52 -17.56 16.40 -6.13
CA PHE A 52 -18.60 17.27 -6.67
C PHE A 52 -18.26 18.75 -6.42
N ASP A 53 -18.42 19.59 -7.43
CA ASP A 53 -18.45 21.05 -7.34
C ASP A 53 -19.53 21.58 -8.30
N GLY A 54 -20.57 22.21 -7.75
CA GLY A 54 -21.65 22.80 -8.53
C GLY A 54 -22.99 22.93 -7.81
N GLU A 55 -24.06 22.96 -8.59
CA GLU A 55 -25.35 23.43 -8.12
C GLU A 55 -26.33 22.30 -7.74
N ILE A 56 -27.04 22.47 -6.62
CA ILE A 56 -28.24 21.69 -6.27
C ILE A 56 -29.49 22.56 -6.29
N THR A 57 -30.66 21.94 -6.44
CA THR A 57 -31.96 22.63 -6.32
C THR A 57 -32.68 22.21 -5.05
N PHE A 58 -33.06 23.17 -4.22
CA PHE A 58 -33.85 22.93 -3.03
C PHE A 58 -34.93 24.01 -2.85
N GLN A 59 -36.17 23.58 -2.64
CA GLN A 59 -37.35 24.47 -2.55
C GLN A 59 -37.50 25.45 -3.73
N GLY A 60 -37.09 25.03 -4.93
CA GLY A 60 -37.17 25.85 -6.14
C GLY A 60 -36.11 26.95 -6.24
N ALA A 61 -35.17 27.03 -5.29
CA ALA A 61 -33.96 27.83 -5.40
C ALA A 61 -32.76 26.93 -5.75
N VAL A 62 -31.77 27.53 -6.42
CA VAL A 62 -30.50 26.88 -6.79
C VAL A 62 -29.45 27.32 -5.78
N TYR A 63 -28.62 26.40 -5.32
CA TYR A 63 -27.57 26.63 -4.35
C TYR A 63 -26.24 26.03 -4.82
N ASP A 64 -25.16 26.78 -4.66
CA ASP A 64 -23.80 26.30 -4.91
C ASP A 64 -23.28 25.44 -3.74
N THR A 65 -22.69 24.30 -4.09
CA THR A 65 -22.27 23.26 -3.15
C THR A 65 -21.07 22.50 -3.70
N SER A 66 -20.21 22.03 -2.80
CA SER A 66 -18.99 21.31 -3.17
C SER A 66 -18.65 20.19 -2.19
N GLU A 67 -17.69 19.35 -2.53
CA GLU A 67 -17.15 18.31 -1.67
C GLU A 67 -15.68 18.61 -1.36
N LYS A 68 -15.24 18.29 -0.14
CA LYS A 68 -13.81 18.40 0.21
C LYS A 68 -13.34 17.32 1.16
N LEU A 69 -12.08 16.98 1.01
CA LEU A 69 -11.31 16.19 1.96
C LEU A 69 -10.42 17.13 2.76
N ASN A 70 -10.50 17.07 4.09
CA ASN A 70 -9.75 17.91 5.00
C ASN A 70 -8.90 17.06 5.97
N PHE A 71 -7.65 17.47 6.15
CA PHE A 71 -6.71 16.90 7.10
C PHE A 71 -6.48 17.84 8.29
N THR A 72 -6.80 17.38 9.50
CA THR A 72 -6.45 18.07 10.74
C THR A 72 -5.22 17.42 11.36
N GLY A 73 -4.05 18.03 11.21
CA GLY A 73 -2.81 17.48 11.77
C GLY A 73 -2.23 16.28 11.01
N GLY A 74 -2.94 15.72 10.03
CA GLY A 74 -2.45 14.79 8.99
C GLY A 74 -1.92 13.42 9.46
N PRO A 75 -2.08 12.36 8.66
CA PRO A 75 -1.39 11.09 8.86
C PRO A 75 0.15 11.18 8.84
N LEU A 76 0.84 10.17 9.39
CA LEU A 76 2.30 10.10 9.53
C LEU A 76 2.85 8.73 9.10
N PRO A 77 3.75 8.62 8.10
CA PRO A 77 4.46 7.39 7.79
C PRO A 77 5.64 7.19 8.73
N GLN A 78 5.60 6.19 9.60
CA GLN A 78 6.43 6.06 10.79
C GLN A 78 7.24 4.76 10.81
N THR A 79 8.36 4.81 11.51
CA THR A 79 9.28 3.69 11.78
C THR A 79 9.40 3.50 13.28
N SER A 80 9.97 2.39 13.74
CA SER A 80 10.27 2.18 15.17
C SER A 80 11.20 3.23 15.80
N LEU A 81 11.92 4.03 15.00
CA LEU A 81 12.82 5.08 15.49
C LEU A 81 12.31 6.50 15.19
N THR A 82 11.08 6.63 14.70
CA THR A 82 10.38 7.92 14.55
C THR A 82 9.03 7.96 15.27
N SER A 83 8.43 6.80 15.51
CA SER A 83 7.27 6.61 16.37
C SER A 83 7.66 6.66 17.86
N SER A 84 6.65 6.78 18.72
CA SER A 84 6.76 6.46 20.15
C SER A 84 6.80 4.95 20.43
N ASP A 85 6.40 4.12 19.47
CA ASP A 85 6.39 2.67 19.57
C ASP A 85 7.53 2.04 18.75
N ASP A 86 8.29 1.13 19.37
CA ASP A 86 9.38 0.42 18.74
C ASP A 86 9.00 -0.98 18.21
N ASP A 87 7.79 -1.47 18.51
CA ASP A 87 7.24 -2.74 18.02
C ASP A 87 7.02 -2.75 16.49
N TYR A 88 7.15 -1.61 15.82
CA TYR A 88 7.22 -1.51 14.36
C TYR A 88 8.45 -2.19 13.77
N LYS A 89 9.49 -2.43 14.58
CA LYS A 89 10.74 -3.08 14.14
C LYS A 89 11.29 -2.38 12.89
N SER A 90 11.52 -3.10 11.80
CA SER A 90 12.02 -2.52 10.56
C SER A 90 10.92 -2.18 9.55
N ASP A 91 9.64 -2.38 9.88
CA ASP A 91 8.51 -2.05 9.02
C ASP A 91 8.16 -0.55 9.10
N ILE A 92 7.29 -0.11 8.19
CA ILE A 92 6.76 1.26 8.15
C ILE A 92 5.25 1.19 8.25
N TYR A 93 4.70 2.04 9.12
CA TYR A 93 3.29 2.11 9.45
C TYR A 93 2.76 3.52 9.23
N PHE A 94 1.46 3.64 8.99
CA PHE A 94 0.78 4.91 8.74
C PHE A 94 -0.09 5.27 9.94
N GLU A 95 0.46 6.10 10.80
CA GLU A 95 -0.17 6.52 12.06
C GLU A 95 -1.20 7.63 11.82
N LEU A 96 -2.25 7.60 12.64
CA LEU A 96 -3.16 8.70 12.90
C LEU A 96 -2.95 9.16 14.34
N PRO A 97 -2.21 10.26 14.57
CA PRO A 97 -1.79 10.68 15.91
C PRO A 97 -2.94 11.27 16.75
N ALA A 98 -4.16 11.31 16.21
CA ALA A 98 -5.39 11.78 16.85
C ALA A 98 -6.60 11.22 16.09
N ARG A 99 -7.78 11.30 16.73
CA ARG A 99 -9.06 11.12 16.04
C ARG A 99 -9.39 12.37 15.21
N LYS A 100 -10.27 12.23 14.22
CA LYS A 100 -10.73 13.34 13.35
C LYS A 100 -9.61 13.99 12.55
N VAL A 101 -8.57 13.22 12.25
CA VAL A 101 -7.43 13.64 11.42
C VAL A 101 -7.83 13.68 9.95
N ILE A 102 -8.69 12.76 9.50
CA ILE A 102 -9.21 12.69 8.14
C ILE A 102 -10.70 12.97 8.17
N ASN A 103 -11.13 13.99 7.42
CA ASN A 103 -12.51 14.46 7.40
C ASN A 103 -12.98 14.63 5.96
N TYR A 104 -14.20 14.21 5.68
CA TYR A 104 -14.90 14.51 4.44
C TYR A 104 -16.07 15.45 4.75
N TYR A 105 -16.27 16.46 3.92
CA TYR A 105 -17.38 17.40 4.07
C TYR A 105 -18.10 17.61 2.74
N TYR A 106 -19.42 17.63 2.81
CA TYR A 106 -20.28 18.24 1.82
C TYR A 106 -20.52 19.69 2.25
N VAL A 107 -20.05 20.62 1.43
CA VAL A 107 -19.97 22.04 1.71
C VAL A 107 -21.13 22.75 1.04
N PHE A 108 -21.79 23.62 1.80
CA PHE A 108 -22.75 24.57 1.27
C PHE A 108 -22.04 25.92 1.11
N ASP A 109 -21.67 26.25 -0.13
CA ASP A 109 -20.83 27.41 -0.45
C ASP A 109 -21.60 28.74 -0.33
N GLU A 110 -22.92 28.65 -0.24
CA GLU A 110 -23.80 29.76 0.12
C GLU A 110 -24.86 29.36 1.17
N ALA A 111 -25.58 30.35 1.70
CA ALA A 111 -26.54 30.13 2.78
C ALA A 111 -27.81 29.41 2.28
N ILE A 112 -28.03 28.18 2.76
CA ILE A 112 -29.20 27.35 2.45
C ILE A 112 -30.07 27.09 3.70
N SER A 113 -31.39 27.05 3.53
CA SER A 113 -32.36 26.83 4.62
C SER A 113 -32.69 25.34 4.84
N LEU A 114 -31.71 24.50 5.17
CA LEU A 114 -31.90 23.04 5.35
C LEU A 114 -32.93 22.69 6.44
N ASN A 115 -33.18 23.59 7.39
CA ASN A 115 -34.24 23.46 8.38
C ASN A 115 -35.66 23.47 7.79
N ALA A 116 -35.82 23.79 6.51
CA ALA A 116 -37.09 23.74 5.81
C ALA A 116 -37.34 22.38 5.13
N SER A 117 -36.40 21.42 5.24
CA SER A 117 -36.54 20.06 4.72
C SER A 117 -37.71 19.32 5.34
N THR A 118 -38.46 18.60 4.50
CA THR A 118 -39.59 17.74 4.92
C THR A 118 -39.58 16.44 4.11
N THR A 119 -40.35 15.43 4.50
CA THR A 119 -40.52 14.22 3.69
C THR A 119 -41.14 14.49 2.32
N ALA A 120 -41.93 15.57 2.17
CA ALA A 120 -42.54 15.95 0.88
C ALA A 120 -41.64 16.84 0.00
N GLN A 121 -40.64 17.49 0.60
CA GLN A 121 -39.67 18.37 -0.03
C GLN A 121 -38.31 18.18 0.66
N PRO A 122 -37.64 17.02 0.47
CA PRO A 122 -36.34 16.78 1.07
C PRO A 122 -35.25 17.62 0.39
N ALA A 123 -34.17 17.92 1.10
CA ALA A 123 -32.94 18.34 0.46
C ALA A 123 -32.20 17.09 -0.03
N GLU A 124 -32.10 16.93 -1.35
CA GLU A 124 -31.46 15.79 -1.99
C GLU A 124 -30.04 16.15 -2.43
N ILE A 125 -29.07 15.38 -1.96
CA ILE A 125 -27.65 15.55 -2.30
C ILE A 125 -27.01 14.21 -2.65
N LYS A 126 -25.89 14.25 -3.37
CA LYS A 126 -24.96 13.12 -3.45
C LYS A 126 -23.94 13.28 -2.34
N PHE A 127 -23.88 12.30 -1.45
CA PHE A 127 -23.01 12.31 -0.27
C PHE A 127 -22.23 11.00 -0.23
N LEU A 128 -20.90 11.07 -0.36
CA LEU A 128 -20.02 9.89 -0.43
C LEU A 128 -20.49 8.88 -1.48
N GLY A 129 -20.86 9.38 -2.66
CA GLY A 129 -21.31 8.59 -3.81
C GLY A 129 -22.73 8.02 -3.73
N LYS A 130 -23.47 8.23 -2.63
CA LYS A 130 -24.86 7.79 -2.48
C LYS A 130 -25.83 8.95 -2.41
N THR A 131 -27.09 8.74 -2.80
CA THR A 131 -28.14 9.73 -2.58
C THR A 131 -28.46 9.82 -1.09
N LEU A 132 -28.47 11.03 -0.55
CA LEU A 132 -28.97 11.34 0.79
C LEU A 132 -30.13 12.32 0.66
N LYS A 133 -31.32 11.96 1.16
CA LYS A 133 -32.48 12.87 1.22
C LYS A 133 -32.70 13.32 2.65
N ILE A 134 -32.29 14.54 2.98
CA ILE A 134 -32.52 15.13 4.29
C ILE A 134 -33.99 15.53 4.38
N THR A 135 -34.72 14.96 5.33
CA THR A 135 -36.16 15.13 5.51
C THR A 135 -36.52 15.93 6.76
N ASN A 136 -35.57 16.15 7.67
CA ASN A 136 -35.73 17.00 8.83
C ASN A 136 -34.35 17.45 9.34
N VAL A 137 -34.29 18.65 9.93
CA VAL A 137 -33.13 19.13 10.67
C VAL A 137 -33.61 19.67 12.01
N ALA A 138 -33.07 19.15 13.11
CA ALA A 138 -33.50 19.57 14.44
C ALA A 138 -32.95 20.96 14.79
N SER A 139 -33.66 21.68 15.66
CA SER A 139 -33.28 23.04 16.10
C SER A 139 -31.97 23.12 16.88
N THR A 140 -31.40 21.98 17.30
CA THR A 140 -30.07 21.88 17.89
C THR A 140 -28.96 22.24 16.89
N GLY A 141 -29.22 22.05 15.59
CA GLY A 141 -28.22 22.28 14.53
C GLY A 141 -27.12 21.22 14.46
N THR A 142 -27.27 20.11 15.19
CA THR A 142 -26.32 18.98 15.22
C THR A 142 -27.00 17.65 14.93
N THR A 143 -28.25 17.67 14.47
CA THR A 143 -29.10 16.50 14.28
C THR A 143 -29.89 16.61 12.98
N LEU A 144 -29.93 15.55 12.18
CA LEU A 144 -30.75 15.48 10.97
C LEU A 144 -31.47 14.14 10.86
N THR A 145 -32.60 14.10 10.16
CA THR A 145 -33.26 12.87 9.73
C THR A 145 -33.12 12.76 8.21
N ALA A 146 -32.69 11.60 7.70
CA ALA A 146 -32.50 11.40 6.27
C ALA A 146 -32.92 10.00 5.80
N TYR A 147 -33.29 9.90 4.53
CA TYR A 147 -33.40 8.62 3.83
C TYR A 147 -32.02 8.17 3.37
N VAL A 148 -31.65 6.93 3.75
CA VAL A 148 -30.27 6.39 3.63
C VAL A 148 -30.21 5.01 2.95
N GLY A 149 -31.36 4.38 2.73
CA GLY A 149 -31.45 3.10 2.02
C GLY A 149 -31.41 3.27 0.49
N GLU A 150 -31.45 2.15 -0.22
CA GLU A 150 -31.51 2.16 -1.69
C GLU A 150 -32.92 2.50 -2.18
N GLU A 151 -33.01 3.30 -3.23
CA GLU A 151 -34.29 3.73 -3.78
C GLU A 151 -34.74 2.86 -4.95
N TYR A 152 -35.99 2.42 -4.89
CA TYR A 152 -36.61 1.57 -5.89
C TYR A 152 -37.95 2.14 -6.32
N TYR A 153 -38.05 2.46 -7.61
CA TYR A 153 -39.33 2.68 -8.27
C TYR A 153 -39.89 1.33 -8.70
N LEU A 154 -40.99 0.90 -8.07
CA LEU A 154 -41.65 -0.36 -8.39
C LEU A 154 -43.08 -0.12 -8.84
N THR A 155 -43.48 -0.84 -9.88
CA THR A 155 -44.88 -1.01 -10.28
C THR A 155 -45.50 -2.20 -9.55
N GLU A 156 -46.82 -2.18 -9.33
CA GLU A 156 -47.53 -3.31 -8.72
C GLU A 156 -47.18 -4.66 -9.39
N GLY A 157 -46.73 -5.61 -8.59
CA GLY A 157 -46.31 -6.94 -9.02
C GLY A 157 -44.81 -7.09 -9.26
N GLU A 158 -44.06 -5.98 -9.37
CA GLU A 158 -42.61 -6.01 -9.55
C GLU A 158 -41.87 -6.40 -8.27
N THR A 159 -40.70 -7.00 -8.46
CA THR A 159 -39.81 -7.44 -7.40
C THR A 159 -38.42 -6.86 -7.58
N VAL A 160 -37.74 -6.66 -6.45
CA VAL A 160 -36.33 -6.33 -6.40
C VAL A 160 -35.65 -7.14 -5.29
N THR A 161 -34.35 -7.36 -5.40
CA THR A 161 -33.59 -8.09 -4.39
C THR A 161 -32.73 -7.11 -3.60
N VAL A 162 -32.92 -7.06 -2.28
CA VAL A 162 -32.14 -6.21 -1.37
C VAL A 162 -31.57 -7.08 -0.26
N ASN A 163 -30.25 -7.04 -0.05
CA ASN A 163 -29.54 -7.91 0.91
C ASN A 163 -29.93 -9.39 0.83
N GLY A 164 -30.08 -9.91 -0.40
CA GLY A 164 -30.43 -11.31 -0.67
C GLY A 164 -31.90 -11.68 -0.43
N LYS A 165 -32.76 -10.71 -0.09
CA LYS A 165 -34.19 -10.92 0.16
C LYS A 165 -35.02 -10.39 -1.00
N GLU A 166 -36.06 -11.11 -1.39
CA GLU A 166 -36.99 -10.67 -2.44
C GLU A 166 -38.02 -9.70 -1.86
N VAL A 167 -37.98 -8.45 -2.31
CA VAL A 167 -38.93 -7.39 -1.96
C VAL A 167 -39.90 -7.21 -3.12
N LYS A 168 -41.19 -7.44 -2.88
CA LYS A 168 -42.26 -7.33 -3.89
C LYS A 168 -43.25 -6.24 -3.53
N LEU A 169 -43.55 -5.36 -4.48
CA LEU A 169 -44.68 -4.45 -4.35
C LEU A 169 -45.97 -5.18 -4.72
N LEU A 170 -46.86 -5.44 -3.75
CA LEU A 170 -48.09 -6.19 -3.99
C LEU A 170 -49.24 -5.30 -4.47
N SER A 171 -49.41 -4.14 -3.84
CA SER A 171 -50.46 -3.17 -4.18
C SER A 171 -50.12 -1.77 -3.65
N VAL A 172 -50.73 -0.75 -4.25
CA VAL A 172 -50.57 0.67 -3.89
C VAL A 172 -51.95 1.27 -3.64
N GLY A 173 -52.15 1.78 -2.43
CA GLY A 173 -53.30 2.60 -2.05
C GLY A 173 -53.03 4.09 -2.25
N SER A 174 -53.99 4.93 -1.85
CA SER A 174 -53.87 6.39 -2.00
C SER A 174 -52.81 7.04 -1.10
N ALA A 175 -52.42 6.37 -0.01
CA ALA A 175 -51.43 6.85 0.97
C ALA A 175 -50.68 5.70 1.67
N SER A 176 -50.63 4.53 1.03
CA SER A 176 -49.98 3.35 1.58
C SER A 176 -49.63 2.35 0.49
N VAL A 177 -48.75 1.42 0.81
CA VAL A 177 -48.39 0.28 -0.04
C VAL A 177 -48.51 -1.01 0.74
N SER A 178 -48.79 -2.11 0.05
CA SER A 178 -48.61 -3.46 0.57
C SER A 178 -47.34 -4.05 -0.06
N VAL A 179 -46.38 -4.45 0.78
CA VAL A 179 -45.10 -5.02 0.35
C VAL A 179 -44.93 -6.42 0.93
N SER A 180 -44.23 -7.29 0.20
CA SER A 180 -43.81 -8.62 0.67
C SER A 180 -42.30 -8.71 0.70
N VAL A 181 -41.71 -9.23 1.78
CA VAL A 181 -40.28 -9.56 1.86
C VAL A 181 -40.14 -11.04 2.15
N ASP A 182 -39.67 -11.82 1.17
CA ASP A 182 -39.64 -13.30 1.19
C ASP A 182 -40.99 -13.92 1.62
N GLY A 183 -42.11 -13.36 1.13
CA GLY A 183 -43.46 -13.81 1.46
C GLY A 183 -44.06 -13.20 2.73
N VAL A 184 -43.26 -12.54 3.58
CA VAL A 184 -43.77 -11.81 4.76
C VAL A 184 -44.36 -10.48 4.31
N THR A 185 -45.67 -10.30 4.48
CA THR A 185 -46.40 -9.14 3.95
C THR A 185 -46.68 -8.08 5.01
N LYS A 186 -46.58 -6.80 4.65
CA LYS A 186 -46.96 -5.67 5.51
C LYS A 186 -47.51 -4.50 4.71
N VAL A 187 -48.46 -3.76 5.29
CA VAL A 187 -48.93 -2.48 4.77
C VAL A 187 -48.16 -1.35 5.45
N ILE A 188 -47.62 -0.43 4.67
CA ILE A 188 -46.79 0.69 5.12
C ILE A 188 -47.40 1.97 4.57
N ASN A 189 -47.54 3.00 5.41
CA ASN A 189 -48.08 4.30 4.98
C ASN A 189 -47.00 5.14 4.31
N THR A 190 -47.39 6.07 3.45
CA THR A 190 -46.47 7.07 2.88
C THR A 190 -45.78 7.87 3.97
N ALA A 191 -44.50 8.19 3.76
CA ALA A 191 -43.61 8.87 4.70
C ALA A 191 -43.45 8.16 6.05
N THR A 192 -43.69 6.85 6.11
CA THR A 192 -43.39 6.04 7.30
C THR A 192 -42.47 4.87 6.98
N THR A 193 -41.76 4.43 8.01
CA THR A 193 -40.80 3.33 7.98
C THR A 193 -41.35 2.14 8.72
N ASN A 194 -41.19 0.94 8.18
CA ASN A 194 -41.50 -0.31 8.87
C ASN A 194 -40.47 -1.38 8.54
N THR A 195 -40.08 -2.16 9.55
CA THR A 195 -39.29 -3.37 9.35
C THR A 195 -40.17 -4.52 8.86
N VAL A 196 -39.77 -5.18 7.77
CA VAL A 196 -40.41 -6.35 7.18
C VAL A 196 -39.33 -7.41 6.93
N ASN A 197 -39.40 -8.52 7.67
CA ASN A 197 -38.44 -9.63 7.57
C ASN A 197 -36.95 -9.20 7.64
N GLY A 198 -36.62 -8.25 8.53
CA GLY A 198 -35.24 -7.78 8.75
C GLY A 198 -34.74 -6.70 7.79
N LEU A 199 -35.57 -6.26 6.83
CA LEU A 199 -35.31 -5.04 6.07
C LEU A 199 -36.19 -3.91 6.56
N GLU A 200 -35.66 -2.71 6.63
CA GLU A 200 -36.47 -1.52 6.74
C GLU A 200 -36.93 -1.04 5.37
N ILE A 201 -38.21 -0.64 5.32
CA ILE A 201 -38.83 -0.09 4.13
C ILE A 201 -39.50 1.22 4.50
N THR A 202 -39.07 2.30 3.86
CA THR A 202 -39.70 3.61 3.92
C THR A 202 -40.42 3.88 2.60
N VAL A 203 -41.67 4.34 2.67
CA VAL A 203 -42.46 4.67 1.48
C VAL A 203 -42.28 6.16 1.18
N ASP A 204 -41.42 6.49 0.23
CA ASP A 204 -41.13 7.88 -0.15
C ASP A 204 -42.37 8.51 -0.83
N SER A 205 -42.88 7.86 -1.88
CA SER A 205 -44.06 8.32 -2.60
C SER A 205 -44.87 7.20 -3.23
N VAL A 206 -46.15 7.48 -3.47
CA VAL A 206 -47.08 6.58 -4.17
C VAL A 206 -47.70 7.29 -5.36
N ILE A 207 -47.91 6.54 -6.44
CA ILE A 207 -48.64 6.97 -7.63
C ILE A 207 -49.77 5.97 -7.84
N ALA A 208 -50.90 6.23 -7.20
CA ALA A 208 -52.09 5.41 -7.35
C ALA A 208 -52.79 5.74 -8.69
N LYS A 209 -53.04 4.71 -9.50
CA LYS A 209 -53.82 4.84 -10.74
C LYS A 209 -55.15 4.11 -10.61
N SER A 210 -56.10 4.48 -11.47
CA SER A 210 -57.45 3.88 -11.47
C SER A 210 -57.47 2.45 -12.01
N ASN A 211 -56.47 2.07 -12.81
CA ASN A 211 -56.34 0.74 -13.39
C ASN A 211 -55.45 -0.12 -12.49
N ALA A 212 -55.92 -1.33 -12.16
CA ALA A 212 -55.15 -2.29 -11.37
C ALA A 212 -53.87 -2.72 -12.12
N GLY A 213 -52.75 -2.80 -11.41
CA GLY A 213 -51.45 -3.14 -11.99
C GLY A 213 -50.68 -1.98 -12.62
N GLU A 214 -51.25 -0.76 -12.64
CA GLU A 214 -50.56 0.42 -13.17
C GLU A 214 -50.09 1.40 -12.08
N SER A 215 -50.45 1.13 -10.82
CA SER A 215 -49.97 1.92 -9.68
C SER A 215 -48.52 1.60 -9.37
N SER A 216 -47.80 2.57 -8.82
CA SER A 216 -46.38 2.43 -8.51
C SER A 216 -46.02 3.15 -7.21
N ALA A 217 -44.86 2.82 -6.64
CA ALA A 217 -44.33 3.49 -5.47
C ALA A 217 -42.80 3.65 -5.56
N ASN A 218 -42.29 4.72 -4.96
CA ASN A 218 -40.87 4.84 -4.63
C ASN A 218 -40.67 4.35 -3.20
N LEU A 219 -39.85 3.33 -3.05
CA LEU A 219 -39.49 2.74 -1.77
C LEU A 219 -38.02 3.00 -1.49
N VAL A 220 -37.69 3.34 -0.25
CA VAL A 220 -36.33 3.35 0.27
C VAL A 220 -36.16 2.09 1.11
N VAL A 221 -35.23 1.22 0.74
CA VAL A 221 -35.10 -0.13 1.30
C VAL A 221 -33.66 -0.42 1.72
N GLY A 222 -33.46 -0.99 2.90
CA GLY A 222 -32.12 -1.34 3.39
C GLY A 222 -32.13 -1.97 4.78
N THR A 223 -30.95 -2.12 5.38
CA THR A 223 -30.81 -2.39 6.83
C THR A 223 -31.22 -1.17 7.66
N GLN A 224 -30.98 0.02 7.10
CA GLN A 224 -31.49 1.31 7.53
C GLN A 224 -32.17 1.93 6.31
N SER A 225 -33.31 2.61 6.51
CA SER A 225 -34.01 3.27 5.40
C SER A 225 -34.28 4.74 5.66
N ALA A 226 -34.69 5.10 6.87
CA ALA A 226 -34.91 6.48 7.29
C ALA A 226 -34.51 6.63 8.77
N GLU A 227 -33.44 7.36 9.00
CA GLU A 227 -32.78 7.40 10.31
C GLU A 227 -32.53 8.83 10.75
N THR A 228 -32.44 9.02 12.06
CA THR A 228 -32.03 10.28 12.68
C THR A 228 -30.63 10.12 13.25
N TYR A 229 -29.74 11.04 12.87
CA TYR A 229 -28.34 11.03 13.27
C TYR A 229 -28.00 12.33 14.01
N ASP A 230 -27.36 12.17 15.15
CA ASP A 230 -26.67 13.22 15.88
C ASP A 230 -25.18 13.28 15.46
N SER A 231 -24.55 14.45 15.63
CA SER A 231 -23.11 14.56 15.43
C SER A 231 -22.37 13.66 16.41
N GLY A 232 -21.44 12.86 15.88
CA GLY A 232 -20.69 11.87 16.65
C GLY A 232 -21.30 10.47 16.61
N ASP A 233 -22.52 10.29 16.07
CA ASP A 233 -23.07 8.96 15.83
C ASP A 233 -22.23 8.22 14.79
N ALA A 234 -22.15 6.90 14.95
CA ALA A 234 -21.57 6.01 13.95
C ALA A 234 -22.21 6.24 12.57
N PHE A 235 -21.39 6.29 11.53
CA PHE A 235 -21.87 6.48 10.17
C PHE A 235 -22.69 5.27 9.69
N ILE A 236 -23.45 5.45 8.62
CA ILE A 236 -24.34 4.42 8.07
C ILE A 236 -23.57 3.11 7.80
N GLY A 237 -23.97 2.04 8.47
CA GLY A 237 -23.40 0.70 8.31
C GLY A 237 -22.17 0.40 9.18
N GLU A 238 -21.68 1.37 9.97
CA GLU A 238 -20.60 1.19 10.93
C GLU A 238 -21.07 0.46 12.20
N ASP A 239 -20.10 -0.11 12.94
CA ASP A 239 -20.33 -0.58 14.31
C ASP A 239 -20.71 0.61 15.20
N GLN A 240 -21.77 0.46 15.99
CA GLN A 240 -22.28 1.53 16.84
C GLN A 240 -21.43 1.74 18.10
N ASP A 241 -20.70 0.71 18.54
CA ASP A 241 -19.89 0.76 19.75
C ASP A 241 -18.41 1.09 19.46
N ASP A 242 -17.94 0.80 18.24
CA ASP A 242 -16.56 1.05 17.79
C ASP A 242 -16.50 1.45 16.29
N PRO A 243 -17.04 2.62 15.91
CA PRO A 243 -17.08 3.05 14.51
C PRO A 243 -15.71 3.49 13.99
N ASP A 244 -15.40 3.19 12.72
CA ASP A 244 -14.27 3.82 12.04
C ASP A 244 -14.61 5.27 11.64
N TRP A 245 -15.88 5.50 11.29
CA TRP A 245 -16.38 6.79 10.83
C TRP A 245 -17.60 7.24 11.61
N VAL A 246 -17.61 8.51 12.02
CA VAL A 246 -18.74 9.14 12.70
C VAL A 246 -19.23 10.37 11.94
N TRP A 247 -20.52 10.67 12.08
CA TRP A 247 -21.14 11.87 11.54
C TRP A 247 -20.50 13.15 12.12
N SER A 248 -20.24 14.12 11.26
CA SER A 248 -19.83 15.47 11.62
C SER A 248 -20.94 16.43 11.18
N ILE A 249 -21.78 16.85 12.12
CA ILE A 249 -22.96 17.69 11.86
C ILE A 249 -22.91 18.90 12.79
N ALA A 250 -22.82 20.10 12.23
CA ALA A 250 -22.85 21.32 13.02
C ALA A 250 -23.48 22.48 12.26
N ASN A 251 -24.15 23.35 13.01
CA ASN A 251 -24.82 24.56 12.52
C ASN A 251 -25.85 24.33 11.40
N ILE A 252 -26.27 23.09 11.14
CA ILE A 252 -27.09 22.74 9.96
C ILE A 252 -28.52 23.33 10.01
N PHE A 253 -28.99 23.76 11.19
CA PHE A 253 -30.28 24.45 11.35
C PHE A 253 -30.23 25.94 10.95
N ALA A 254 -29.06 26.57 11.04
CA ALA A 254 -28.90 27.99 10.76
C ALA A 254 -28.90 28.25 9.26
N VAL A 255 -29.47 29.38 8.83
CA VAL A 255 -29.40 29.84 7.43
C VAL A 255 -28.12 30.67 7.27
N SER A 256 -27.00 30.01 7.05
CA SER A 256 -25.67 30.64 6.99
C SER A 256 -24.68 29.85 6.17
N THR A 257 -23.66 30.54 5.63
CA THR A 257 -22.42 29.90 5.18
C THR A 257 -21.69 29.29 6.38
N GLY A 258 -21.18 28.06 6.28
CA GLY A 258 -20.48 27.37 7.37
C GLY A 258 -21.30 26.31 8.13
N GLN A 259 -22.38 25.84 7.52
CA GLN A 259 -23.01 24.57 7.91
C GLN A 259 -22.01 23.43 7.66
N ILE A 260 -21.95 22.47 8.59
CA ILE A 260 -21.08 21.31 8.50
C ILE A 260 -21.97 20.08 8.34
N LEU A 261 -21.77 19.38 7.23
CA LEU A 261 -22.31 18.05 6.97
C LEU A 261 -21.18 17.19 6.42
N GLY A 262 -20.79 16.16 7.14
CA GLY A 262 -19.63 15.36 6.79
C GLY A 262 -19.47 14.11 7.62
N VAL A 263 -18.33 13.45 7.41
CA VAL A 263 -17.86 12.34 8.25
C VAL A 263 -16.42 12.61 8.68
N GLN A 264 -16.07 12.11 9.84
CA GLN A 264 -14.73 12.24 10.41
C GLN A 264 -14.30 10.87 10.94
N ASN A 265 -13.03 10.52 10.73
CA ASN A 265 -12.51 9.26 11.26
C ASN A 265 -12.55 9.29 12.80
N ASP A 266 -12.97 8.21 13.44
CA ASP A 266 -12.92 8.05 14.90
C ASP A 266 -11.80 7.09 15.36
N ASN A 267 -11.06 6.53 14.41
CA ASN A 267 -9.84 5.76 14.69
C ASN A 267 -8.72 6.61 15.29
N TYR A 268 -7.94 5.97 16.15
CA TYR A 268 -6.70 6.47 16.71
C TYR A 268 -5.67 5.37 16.48
N PHE A 269 -4.64 5.64 15.67
CA PHE A 269 -3.64 4.65 15.27
C PHE A 269 -2.26 5.21 15.60
N ASP A 270 -1.83 5.17 16.85
CA ASP A 270 -0.53 5.74 17.26
C ASP A 270 0.51 4.70 17.71
N ASP A 271 0.12 3.42 17.81
CA ASP A 271 1.00 2.32 18.18
C ASP A 271 0.69 1.02 17.41
N TYR A 272 1.46 -0.05 17.61
CA TYR A 272 1.30 -1.33 16.90
C TYR A 272 0.01 -2.05 17.27
N SER A 273 -0.47 -1.87 18.51
CA SER A 273 -1.65 -2.55 19.04
C SER A 273 -2.95 -2.03 18.41
N ASP A 274 -2.94 -0.77 17.97
CA ASP A 274 -4.04 -0.10 17.27
C ASP A 274 -4.19 -0.52 15.80
N SER A 275 -3.33 -1.42 15.30
CA SER A 275 -3.35 -1.90 13.90
C SER A 275 -3.24 -0.78 12.83
N PRO A 276 -2.23 0.10 12.90
CA PRO A 276 -1.96 1.13 11.90
C PRO A 276 -1.71 0.52 10.52
N LYS A 277 -1.94 1.29 9.47
CA LYS A 277 -1.87 0.78 8.08
C LYS A 277 -0.42 0.55 7.65
N LYS A 278 -0.14 -0.61 7.07
CA LYS A 278 1.17 -0.97 6.52
C LYS A 278 1.37 -0.42 5.11
N VAL A 279 2.59 -0.53 4.60
CA VAL A 279 2.87 -0.29 3.18
C VAL A 279 2.01 -1.21 2.30
N GLY A 280 1.31 -0.60 1.35
CA GLY A 280 0.31 -1.23 0.48
C GLY A 280 -1.14 -1.05 0.93
N GLU A 281 -1.38 -0.50 2.13
CA GLU A 281 -2.71 -0.36 2.71
C GLU A 281 -3.25 1.07 2.66
N CYS A 282 -4.57 1.18 2.84
CA CYS A 282 -5.31 2.43 2.75
C CYS A 282 -6.24 2.64 3.93
N ILE A 283 -6.47 3.90 4.28
CA ILE A 283 -7.61 4.34 5.07
C ILE A 283 -8.67 4.79 4.08
N SER A 284 -9.77 4.04 3.98
CA SER A 284 -10.87 4.30 3.05
C SER A 284 -12.02 4.98 3.76
N MET A 285 -12.58 6.00 3.10
CA MET A 285 -13.83 6.63 3.53
C MET A 285 -15.02 5.70 3.29
N PRO A 286 -16.18 5.98 3.93
CA PRO A 286 -17.37 5.18 3.71
C PRO A 286 -17.74 5.08 2.23
N ASN A 287 -18.36 3.95 1.88
CA ASN A 287 -18.66 3.55 0.49
C ASN A 287 -17.42 3.45 -0.43
N SER A 288 -16.20 3.41 0.14
CA SER A 288 -14.94 3.49 -0.62
C SER A 288 -14.87 4.73 -1.53
N PHE A 289 -15.55 5.82 -1.14
CA PHE A 289 -15.68 7.01 -1.98
C PHE A 289 -14.34 7.68 -2.27
N ALA A 290 -13.47 7.73 -1.26
CA ALA A 290 -12.10 8.21 -1.39
C ALA A 290 -11.20 7.46 -0.40
N SER A 291 -9.88 7.52 -0.60
CA SER A 291 -8.93 6.86 0.31
C SER A 291 -7.58 7.56 0.37
N VAL A 292 -6.88 7.35 1.49
CA VAL A 292 -5.50 7.81 1.72
C VAL A 292 -4.63 6.60 1.99
N CYS A 293 -3.61 6.39 1.16
CA CYS A 293 -2.84 5.16 1.15
C CYS A 293 -1.35 5.41 1.40
N LEU A 294 -0.76 4.55 2.22
CA LEU A 294 0.68 4.33 2.25
C LEU A 294 1.00 3.32 1.14
N ASP A 295 1.12 3.79 -0.10
CA ASP A 295 1.12 2.91 -1.28
C ASP A 295 2.41 2.06 -1.37
N SER A 296 3.56 2.72 -1.30
CA SER A 296 4.86 2.08 -1.51
C SER A 296 5.99 2.92 -0.92
N LEU A 297 7.22 2.41 -1.00
CA LEU A 297 8.43 3.14 -0.63
C LEU A 297 9.21 3.54 -1.88
N SER A 298 9.91 4.68 -1.81
CA SER A 298 10.74 5.21 -2.90
C SER A 298 11.93 4.31 -3.26
N VAL A 299 12.39 3.50 -2.30
CA VAL A 299 13.50 2.55 -2.44
C VAL A 299 12.99 1.14 -2.07
N PRO A 300 12.94 0.20 -3.01
CA PRO A 300 12.58 -1.19 -2.71
C PRO A 300 13.69 -1.92 -1.94
N ASP A 301 13.33 -2.99 -1.25
CA ASP A 301 14.23 -3.75 -0.38
C ASP A 301 15.45 -4.35 -1.12
N ASP A 302 15.33 -4.68 -2.41
CA ASP A 302 16.43 -5.21 -3.22
C ASP A 302 17.51 -4.16 -3.59
N GLN A 303 17.21 -2.88 -3.36
CA GLN A 303 18.15 -1.76 -3.52
C GLN A 303 18.89 -1.41 -2.24
N TYR A 304 18.66 -2.14 -1.15
CA TYR A 304 19.48 -2.05 0.04
C TYR A 304 20.78 -2.83 -0.11
N LYS A 305 21.84 -2.33 0.52
CA LYS A 305 23.19 -2.91 0.51
C LYS A 305 23.66 -3.15 1.93
N ALA A 306 24.20 -4.34 2.17
CA ALA A 306 24.74 -4.71 3.47
C ALA A 306 26.06 -3.97 3.75
N LEU A 307 26.22 -3.53 4.98
CA LEU A 307 27.44 -2.97 5.55
C LEU A 307 27.62 -3.56 6.95
N THR A 308 28.77 -4.20 7.18
CA THR A 308 29.15 -4.74 8.48
C THR A 308 30.32 -3.93 9.03
N ILE A 309 30.26 -3.61 10.32
CA ILE A 309 31.34 -2.96 11.07
C ILE A 309 31.61 -3.87 12.27
N GLU A 310 32.80 -4.42 12.40
CA GLU A 310 33.13 -5.40 13.45
C GLU A 310 34.50 -5.15 14.07
N LEU A 311 34.69 -5.60 15.30
CA LEU A 311 36.01 -5.73 15.91
C LEU A 311 36.66 -7.05 15.46
N GLU A 312 37.71 -6.95 14.65
CA GLU A 312 38.57 -8.07 14.30
C GLU A 312 39.81 -8.05 15.22
N THR A 313 40.14 -9.16 15.89
CA THR A 313 41.23 -9.19 16.91
C THR A 313 42.52 -9.84 16.43
N ASN A 314 42.55 -10.31 15.18
CA ASN A 314 43.63 -11.12 14.62
C ASN A 314 44.00 -10.73 13.18
N THR A 315 43.80 -9.47 12.81
CA THR A 315 44.06 -8.97 11.46
C THR A 315 45.55 -8.99 11.15
N ASP A 316 45.92 -9.58 10.01
CA ASP A 316 47.31 -9.58 9.51
C ASP A 316 47.58 -8.35 8.63
N LEU A 317 48.30 -7.38 9.19
CA LEU A 317 48.76 -6.16 8.53
C LEU A 317 50.26 -6.20 8.18
N SER A 318 50.91 -7.36 8.25
CA SER A 318 52.36 -7.49 8.07
C SER A 318 52.87 -7.04 6.69
N ASP A 319 52.04 -7.18 5.65
CA ASP A 319 52.37 -6.79 4.28
C ASP A 319 51.82 -5.41 3.87
N ALA A 320 51.14 -4.69 4.78
CA ALA A 320 50.42 -3.47 4.46
C ALA A 320 51.30 -2.28 4.01
N TRP A 321 52.59 -2.33 4.33
CA TRP A 321 53.60 -1.33 3.94
C TRP A 321 54.71 -1.90 3.04
N GLY A 322 54.47 -3.07 2.44
CA GLY A 322 55.49 -3.85 1.72
C GLY A 322 55.97 -5.06 2.53
N SER A 323 56.86 -5.84 1.94
CA SER A 323 57.32 -7.11 2.53
C SER A 323 58.16 -6.91 3.79
N GLY A 324 57.82 -7.61 4.88
CA GLY A 324 58.66 -7.74 6.08
C GLY A 324 58.13 -7.06 7.35
N GLY A 325 56.84 -6.73 7.43
CA GLY A 325 56.22 -6.30 8.68
C GLY A 325 56.01 -7.45 9.67
N THR A 326 55.76 -7.13 10.94
CA THR A 326 55.59 -8.09 12.04
C THR A 326 54.17 -8.12 12.61
N ASN A 327 53.25 -7.35 12.03
CA ASN A 327 51.91 -7.12 12.57
C ASN A 327 50.93 -8.18 12.07
N THR A 328 51.09 -9.43 12.51
CA THR A 328 50.32 -10.58 12.00
C THR A 328 49.04 -10.88 12.79
N SER A 329 48.73 -10.10 13.82
CA SER A 329 47.56 -10.30 14.70
C SER A 329 47.21 -9.00 15.43
N MET A 330 46.60 -8.06 14.71
CA MET A 330 46.20 -6.75 15.22
C MET A 330 44.71 -6.72 15.54
N SER A 331 44.34 -5.95 16.56
CA SER A 331 42.95 -5.53 16.76
C SER A 331 42.62 -4.36 15.85
N THR A 332 41.56 -4.49 15.06
CA THR A 332 41.13 -3.50 14.06
C THR A 332 39.62 -3.40 14.03
N ILE A 333 39.11 -2.21 13.71
CA ILE A 333 37.73 -2.07 13.23
C ILE A 333 37.74 -2.46 11.76
N HIS A 334 37.06 -3.54 11.42
CA HIS A 334 36.86 -3.99 10.05
C HIS A 334 35.51 -3.51 9.54
N ILE A 335 35.50 -2.82 8.40
CA ILE A 335 34.30 -2.33 7.73
C ILE A 335 34.22 -3.04 6.39
N SER A 336 33.15 -3.80 6.16
CA SER A 336 33.02 -4.64 4.98
C SER A 336 31.63 -4.58 4.34
N THR A 337 31.60 -4.89 3.04
CA THR A 337 30.36 -5.02 2.27
C THR A 337 30.52 -6.15 1.24
N PRO A 338 29.44 -6.87 0.87
CA PRO A 338 29.50 -7.84 -0.22
C PRO A 338 29.66 -7.18 -1.61
N LEU A 339 29.50 -5.86 -1.71
CA LEU A 339 29.64 -5.13 -2.97
C LEU A 339 31.10 -4.86 -3.33
N ASP A 340 31.57 -5.42 -4.44
CA ASP A 340 32.83 -5.00 -5.03
C ASP A 340 32.83 -3.50 -5.30
N GLU A 341 33.90 -2.81 -4.89
CA GLU A 341 34.02 -1.35 -4.99
C GLU A 341 32.90 -0.56 -4.26
N GLY A 342 32.21 -1.17 -3.30
CA GLY A 342 31.10 -0.56 -2.55
C GLY A 342 31.51 0.52 -1.53
N LEU A 343 32.77 0.52 -1.09
CA LEU A 343 33.35 1.50 -0.17
C LEU A 343 34.33 2.39 -0.92
N THR A 344 34.29 3.70 -0.64
CA THR A 344 35.29 4.65 -1.14
C THR A 344 36.07 5.25 0.02
N VAL A 345 37.38 5.04 0.01
CA VAL A 345 38.32 5.73 0.89
C VAL A 345 38.78 6.99 0.17
N HIS A 346 38.32 8.14 0.65
CA HIS A 346 38.63 9.44 0.03
C HIS A 346 40.06 9.87 0.37
N GLY A 347 40.97 9.75 -0.60
CA GLY A 347 42.39 10.07 -0.40
C GLY A 347 42.60 11.53 0.02
N ALA A 348 41.79 12.46 -0.46
CA ALA A 348 41.92 13.89 -0.15
C ALA A 348 41.70 14.24 1.35
N ASN A 349 41.03 13.38 2.13
CA ASN A 349 40.62 13.66 3.51
C ASN A 349 41.52 13.00 4.57
N ILE A 350 42.66 12.44 4.16
CA ILE A 350 43.57 11.69 5.03
C ILE A 350 44.75 12.61 5.40
N LEU A 351 45.33 12.51 6.60
CA LEU A 351 46.41 13.41 7.01
C LEU A 351 47.79 12.75 6.98
N GLY A 352 48.82 13.58 6.74
CA GLY A 352 50.17 13.44 7.31
C GLY A 352 50.90 12.10 7.13
N ASP A 353 51.08 11.68 5.87
CA ASP A 353 51.84 10.51 5.35
C ASP A 353 50.92 9.61 4.50
N GLN A 354 50.38 10.15 3.40
CA GLN A 354 49.49 9.39 2.51
C GLN A 354 50.27 8.51 1.52
N ASN A 355 49.83 7.27 1.38
CA ASN A 355 50.28 6.36 0.32
C ASN A 355 49.37 6.38 -0.92
N VAL A 356 48.19 6.99 -0.82
CA VAL A 356 47.25 7.15 -1.94
C VAL A 356 46.81 8.61 -2.04
N THR A 357 46.96 9.19 -3.22
CA THR A 357 46.62 10.59 -3.52
C THR A 357 45.30 10.75 -4.28
N SER A 358 44.59 9.64 -4.50
CA SER A 358 43.31 9.57 -5.18
C SER A 358 42.36 8.67 -4.40
N ASP A 359 41.07 8.81 -4.67
CA ASP A 359 40.05 7.94 -4.09
C ASP A 359 40.31 6.47 -4.44
N VAL A 360 40.16 5.62 -3.43
CA VAL A 360 40.33 4.18 -3.55
C VAL A 360 38.99 3.51 -3.33
N LYS A 361 38.59 2.67 -4.29
CA LYS A 361 37.40 1.83 -4.14
C LYS A 361 37.79 0.44 -3.66
N THR A 362 37.03 -0.07 -2.71
CA THR A 362 37.25 -1.39 -2.12
C THR A 362 35.91 -1.92 -1.59
N LYS A 363 35.93 -3.12 -1.03
CA LYS A 363 34.81 -3.70 -0.28
C LYS A 363 35.16 -3.98 1.19
N GLU A 364 36.41 -3.80 1.57
CA GLU A 364 36.95 -4.05 2.90
C GLU A 364 37.91 -2.93 3.29
N VAL A 365 37.68 -2.32 4.45
CA VAL A 365 38.49 -1.26 5.06
C VAL A 365 38.81 -1.67 6.49
N TRP A 366 40.04 -1.46 6.93
CA TRP A 366 40.41 -1.65 8.34
C TRP A 366 40.89 -0.34 8.94
N ILE A 367 40.53 -0.11 10.20
CA ILE A 367 41.08 0.96 11.03
C ILE A 367 41.83 0.31 12.18
N ALA A 368 43.13 0.55 12.27
CA ALA A 368 43.97 -0.02 13.31
C ALA A 368 44.61 1.09 14.15
N TYR A 369 44.69 0.83 15.46
CA TYR A 369 45.62 1.56 16.32
C TYR A 369 46.99 0.89 16.30
N THR A 370 48.03 1.70 16.23
CA THR A 370 49.40 1.22 16.29
C THR A 370 50.26 2.18 17.10
N THR A 371 51.14 1.63 17.93
CA THR A 371 52.05 2.38 18.82
C THR A 371 53.46 2.49 18.21
N MET A 372 53.58 2.36 16.88
CA MET A 372 54.88 2.16 16.23
C MET A 372 55.36 3.35 15.39
N VAL A 373 56.68 3.45 15.29
CA VAL A 373 57.38 4.14 14.20
C VAL A 373 57.88 3.05 13.25
N GLN A 374 57.22 2.85 12.11
CA GLN A 374 57.62 1.85 11.12
C GLN A 374 57.83 2.52 9.75
N PHE A 375 58.96 2.22 9.10
CA PHE A 375 59.37 2.82 7.81
C PHE A 375 59.42 4.36 7.76
N GLY A 376 59.67 5.03 8.90
CA GLY A 376 59.79 6.49 8.97
C GLY A 376 58.47 7.25 9.16
N VAL A 377 57.36 6.52 9.29
CA VAL A 377 56.04 7.06 9.61
C VAL A 377 55.86 6.97 11.13
N ASP A 378 55.81 8.11 11.82
CA ASP A 378 55.48 8.17 13.26
C ASP A 378 53.96 8.02 13.44
N MET A 379 53.53 6.86 13.95
CA MET A 379 52.11 6.56 14.15
C MET A 379 51.68 6.69 15.60
N ASN A 380 52.53 7.26 16.47
CA ASN A 380 52.19 7.45 17.87
C ASN A 380 50.87 8.18 18.02
N SER A 381 49.90 7.49 18.61
CA SER A 381 48.59 8.04 19.01
C SER A 381 47.67 8.47 17.87
N THR A 382 47.78 7.88 16.66
CA THR A 382 46.82 8.13 15.57
C THR A 382 46.37 6.85 14.86
N PRO A 383 45.07 6.65 14.61
CA PRO A 383 44.58 5.47 13.92
C PRO A 383 44.90 5.53 12.42
N ALA A 384 45.21 4.36 11.89
CA ALA A 384 45.65 4.11 10.53
C ALA A 384 44.53 3.46 9.72
N ILE A 385 44.34 3.92 8.48
CA ILE A 385 43.38 3.33 7.55
C ILE A 385 44.09 2.38 6.60
N PHE A 386 43.48 1.22 6.37
CA PHE A 386 43.91 0.21 5.42
C PHE A 386 42.75 -0.21 4.53
N TYR A 387 43.04 -0.78 3.38
CA TYR A 387 42.04 -1.32 2.47
C TYR A 387 42.51 -2.60 1.78
N LYS A 388 41.55 -3.38 1.28
CA LYS A 388 41.84 -4.53 0.44
C LYS A 388 42.04 -4.07 -1.00
N ASP A 389 43.20 -4.33 -1.57
CA ASP A 389 43.48 -3.98 -2.96
C ASP A 389 42.75 -4.93 -3.92
N LYS A 390 41.89 -4.39 -4.78
CA LYS A 390 41.18 -5.17 -5.80
C LYS A 390 42.12 -5.82 -6.82
N ASP A 391 43.25 -5.17 -7.13
CA ASP A 391 44.23 -5.67 -8.10
C ASP A 391 45.22 -6.66 -7.45
N SER A 392 45.16 -6.79 -6.13
CA SER A 392 45.97 -7.71 -5.32
C SER A 392 45.16 -8.15 -4.10
N PRO A 393 44.10 -8.97 -4.27
CA PRO A 393 43.13 -9.29 -3.21
C PRO A 393 43.73 -10.07 -2.03
N HIS A 394 44.97 -10.55 -2.14
CA HIS A 394 45.70 -11.14 -1.03
C HIS A 394 46.45 -10.10 -0.18
N LYS A 395 46.42 -8.81 -0.54
CA LYS A 395 47.16 -7.74 0.12
C LYS A 395 46.21 -6.72 0.72
N ILE A 396 46.37 -6.48 2.02
CA ILE A 396 45.91 -5.28 2.69
C ILE A 396 46.95 -4.18 2.40
N LYS A 397 46.53 -2.94 2.16
CA LYS A 397 47.41 -1.81 1.87
C LYS A 397 47.14 -0.65 2.82
N TYR A 398 48.20 -0.02 3.29
CA TYR A 398 48.13 1.22 4.07
C TYR A 398 47.71 2.41 3.19
N VAL A 399 46.80 3.23 3.72
CA VAL A 399 46.26 4.42 3.07
C VAL A 399 46.90 5.68 3.65
N GLY A 400 46.81 5.86 4.97
CA GLY A 400 47.29 7.04 5.70
C GLY A 400 46.70 7.11 7.11
N LYS A 401 46.83 8.26 7.79
CA LYS A 401 46.38 8.47 9.19
C LYS A 401 45.11 9.30 9.27
N MET A 402 44.29 9.07 10.29
CA MET A 402 43.20 9.96 10.65
C MET A 402 43.64 11.02 11.67
N GLN A 403 43.01 12.19 11.63
CA GLN A 403 43.21 13.27 12.59
C GLN A 403 42.50 12.97 13.92
N ASN A 404 42.90 11.94 14.66
CA ASN A 404 42.30 11.70 15.97
C ASN A 404 43.20 10.93 16.93
N THR A 405 43.12 11.25 18.22
CA THR A 405 43.96 10.67 19.29
C THR A 405 43.14 9.80 20.23
N THR A 406 42.42 8.80 19.71
CA THR A 406 41.86 7.73 20.57
C THR A 406 42.93 6.68 20.91
N ALA A 407 42.69 5.87 21.95
CA ALA A 407 43.56 4.77 22.37
C ALA A 407 43.22 3.48 21.59
N ASP A 408 43.92 2.37 21.85
CA ASP A 408 43.64 1.06 21.24
C ASP A 408 42.14 0.73 21.30
N VAL A 409 41.57 0.31 20.17
CA VAL A 409 40.17 -0.13 20.10
C VAL A 409 40.12 -1.59 20.55
N THR A 410 39.49 -1.82 21.70
CA THR A 410 39.35 -3.16 22.30
C THR A 410 37.92 -3.71 22.25
N SER A 411 36.97 -2.87 21.86
CA SER A 411 35.52 -3.12 21.76
C SER A 411 34.89 -2.02 20.91
N LEU A 412 33.71 -2.28 20.31
CA LEU A 412 32.87 -1.24 19.70
C LEU A 412 32.02 -0.51 20.76
N GLY A 413 31.72 -1.17 21.88
CA GLY A 413 31.02 -0.64 23.04
C GLY A 413 31.91 -0.43 24.29
N PRO A 414 31.32 -0.04 25.43
CA PRO A 414 31.99 0.02 26.72
C PRO A 414 32.70 -1.27 27.18
N ALA A 415 32.18 -2.44 26.83
CA ALA A 415 32.85 -3.71 27.08
C ALA A 415 32.94 -4.57 25.82
N LYS A 416 33.87 -5.52 25.84
CA LYS A 416 34.09 -6.46 24.75
C LYS A 416 33.10 -7.63 24.86
N ASP A 417 32.63 -8.11 23.72
CA ASP A 417 31.75 -9.28 23.60
C ASP A 417 30.48 -9.16 24.49
N THR A 418 29.90 -7.96 24.62
CA THR A 418 28.74 -7.67 25.48
C THR A 418 27.87 -6.60 24.85
N GLU A 419 26.55 -6.78 24.86
CA GLU A 419 25.64 -5.73 24.41
C GLU A 419 25.53 -4.61 25.45
N GLU A 420 25.54 -3.35 25.01
CA GLU A 420 25.25 -2.22 25.88
C GLU A 420 24.33 -1.21 25.23
N ALA A 421 23.36 -0.70 25.99
CA ALA A 421 22.38 0.25 25.46
C ALA A 421 23.03 1.50 24.82
N SER A 422 24.19 1.94 25.34
CA SER A 422 24.91 3.12 24.87
C SER A 422 25.90 2.85 23.73
N GLU A 423 26.16 1.60 23.34
CA GLU A 423 27.14 1.31 22.28
C GLU A 423 26.64 1.75 20.89
N LEU A 424 25.33 1.61 20.66
CA LEU A 424 24.68 1.96 19.42
C LEU A 424 23.55 2.95 19.68
N VAL A 425 23.68 4.13 19.10
CA VAL A 425 22.72 5.22 19.22
C VAL A 425 22.30 5.66 17.81
N SER A 426 20.98 5.66 17.57
CA SER A 426 20.39 6.24 16.36
C SER A 426 19.71 7.55 16.70
N GLY A 427 20.27 8.68 16.25
CA GLY A 427 19.81 10.00 16.64
C GLY A 427 20.04 10.23 18.15
N THR A 428 18.96 10.29 18.93
CA THR A 428 19.02 10.40 20.40
C THR A 428 18.64 9.11 21.12
N THR A 429 18.30 8.05 20.39
CA THR A 429 17.76 6.81 20.94
C THR A 429 18.84 5.74 21.03
N SER A 430 19.07 5.23 22.24
CA SER A 430 19.90 4.07 22.50
C SER A 430 19.20 2.79 22.05
N ILE A 431 19.84 2.03 21.16
CA ILE A 431 19.26 0.81 20.57
C ILE A 431 20.11 -0.44 20.78
N GLY A 432 21.29 -0.33 21.42
CA GLY A 432 22.24 -1.46 21.53
C GLY A 432 21.68 -2.73 22.18
N THR A 433 20.66 -2.64 23.04
CA THR A 433 20.04 -3.81 23.69
C THR A 433 18.79 -4.35 23.00
N LYS A 434 18.41 -3.82 21.84
CA LYS A 434 17.22 -4.23 21.09
C LYS A 434 17.48 -5.51 20.31
N ASP A 435 16.60 -6.50 20.43
CA ASP A 435 16.76 -7.83 19.80
C ASP A 435 15.99 -8.00 18.48
N GLU A 436 15.38 -6.92 18.00
CA GLU A 436 14.74 -6.80 16.70
C GLU A 436 15.52 -5.88 15.74
N ASP A 437 15.22 -5.99 14.45
CA ASP A 437 15.69 -5.04 13.45
C ASP A 437 14.93 -3.72 13.58
N HIS A 438 15.63 -2.60 13.45
CA HIS A 438 15.02 -1.26 13.49
C HIS A 438 15.27 -0.50 12.20
N ARG A 439 14.39 0.46 11.87
CA ARG A 439 14.56 1.38 10.74
C ARG A 439 14.57 2.82 11.24
N ASN A 440 15.52 3.63 10.77
CA ASN A 440 15.55 5.06 11.08
C ASN A 440 14.82 5.93 10.04
N ALA A 441 14.71 7.22 10.30
CA ALA A 441 14.04 8.19 9.42
C ALA A 441 14.65 8.32 8.01
N TYR A 442 15.94 7.98 7.84
CA TYR A 442 16.58 7.94 6.52
C TYR A 442 16.18 6.68 5.74
N GLY A 443 15.78 5.62 6.46
CA GLY A 443 15.42 4.32 5.94
C GLY A 443 16.51 3.26 6.09
N ILE A 444 17.62 3.53 6.79
CA ILE A 444 18.63 2.52 7.13
C ILE A 444 18.02 1.49 8.06
N LYS A 445 18.16 0.20 7.75
CA LYS A 445 17.80 -0.88 8.68
C LYS A 445 19.04 -1.25 9.50
N ILE A 446 18.88 -1.30 10.81
CA ILE A 446 19.90 -1.73 11.77
C ILE A 446 19.48 -3.11 12.24
N LEU A 447 20.29 -4.13 11.95
CA LEU A 447 19.90 -5.52 12.15
C LEU A 447 20.27 -5.98 13.55
N ASN A 448 19.30 -6.50 14.30
CA ASN A 448 19.41 -7.06 15.66
C ASN A 448 20.58 -6.47 16.48
N PRO A 449 20.49 -5.20 16.93
CA PRO A 449 21.56 -4.53 17.65
C PRO A 449 22.15 -5.35 18.80
N LYS A 450 21.29 -6.03 19.58
CA LYS A 450 21.69 -6.81 20.75
C LYS A 450 22.64 -7.94 20.39
N SER A 451 22.25 -8.77 19.43
CA SER A 451 23.04 -9.95 19.08
C SER A 451 24.38 -9.57 18.44
N HIS A 452 24.40 -8.49 17.64
CA HIS A 452 25.63 -8.04 17.00
C HIS A 452 26.53 -7.27 17.98
N GLY A 453 25.97 -6.43 18.86
CA GLY A 453 26.71 -5.73 19.92
C GLY A 453 27.40 -6.70 20.89
N ALA A 454 26.72 -7.78 21.27
CA ALA A 454 27.32 -8.89 22.04
C ALA A 454 28.50 -9.59 21.33
N SER A 455 28.73 -9.31 20.04
CA SER A 455 29.85 -9.81 19.24
C SER A 455 30.79 -8.69 18.76
N ASP A 456 30.67 -7.47 19.32
CA ASP A 456 31.37 -6.27 18.84
C ASP A 456 31.17 -6.05 17.32
N GLU A 457 29.94 -6.21 16.86
CA GLU A 457 29.52 -6.04 15.46
C GLU A 457 28.33 -5.06 15.36
N VAL A 458 28.28 -4.31 14.27
CA VAL A 458 27.11 -3.54 13.81
C VAL A 458 26.81 -3.95 12.39
N SER A 459 25.60 -4.45 12.16
CA SER A 459 25.13 -4.92 10.86
C SER A 459 24.01 -4.02 10.32
N LEU A 460 24.23 -3.44 9.15
CA LEU A 460 23.36 -2.42 8.55
C LEU A 460 22.92 -2.80 7.14
N MET A 461 21.69 -2.44 6.81
CA MET A 461 21.20 -2.39 5.43
C MET A 461 21.03 -0.91 5.04
N ILE A 462 21.91 -0.46 4.14
CA ILE A 462 21.95 0.92 3.66
C ILE A 462 21.13 1.02 2.37
N PRO A 463 20.06 1.84 2.32
CA PRO A 463 19.30 2.05 1.09
C PRO A 463 20.14 2.85 0.07
N SER A 464 19.88 2.64 -1.22
CA SER A 464 20.60 3.35 -2.29
C SER A 464 20.36 4.87 -2.33
N ASP A 465 19.28 5.34 -1.71
CA ASP A 465 18.90 6.74 -1.53
C ASP A 465 18.08 6.87 -0.23
N GLN A 466 17.76 8.09 0.21
CA GLN A 466 16.82 8.29 1.32
C GLN A 466 15.46 7.67 0.98
N VAL A 467 14.90 6.95 1.95
CA VAL A 467 13.59 6.32 1.80
C VAL A 467 12.49 7.32 2.13
N TYR A 468 11.54 7.44 1.20
CA TYR A 468 10.31 8.20 1.34
C TYR A 468 9.12 7.25 1.22
N ALA A 469 8.06 7.53 1.95
CA ALA A 469 6.75 6.94 1.72
C ALA A 469 6.09 7.61 0.51
N ASN A 470 5.69 6.82 -0.47
CA ASN A 470 4.81 7.28 -1.54
C ASN A 470 3.38 7.27 -0.99
N ILE A 471 2.84 8.46 -0.73
CA ILE A 471 1.45 8.61 -0.27
C ILE A 471 0.58 8.91 -1.48
N VAL A 472 -0.59 8.27 -1.53
CA VAL A 472 -1.59 8.47 -2.59
C VAL A 472 -2.92 8.80 -1.95
N VAL A 473 -3.53 9.91 -2.39
CA VAL A 473 -4.91 10.27 -2.08
C VAL A 473 -5.75 10.03 -3.33
N LYS A 474 -6.76 9.17 -3.21
CA LYS A 474 -7.62 8.72 -4.31
C LYS A 474 -8.99 9.36 -4.18
N GLY A 475 -9.45 10.04 -5.23
CA GLY A 475 -10.87 10.32 -5.43
C GLY A 475 -11.65 9.09 -5.91
N PRO A 476 -12.98 9.19 -6.07
CA PRO A 476 -13.85 8.06 -6.44
C PRO A 476 -13.55 7.45 -7.81
N SER A 477 -12.98 8.24 -8.72
CA SER A 477 -12.61 7.78 -10.07
C SER A 477 -11.11 7.51 -10.22
N ALA A 478 -10.36 7.53 -9.12
CA ALA A 478 -8.91 7.50 -9.20
C ALA A 478 -8.38 6.13 -9.64
N VAL A 479 -7.43 6.16 -10.57
CA VAL A 479 -6.69 4.99 -11.04
C VAL A 479 -5.23 5.17 -10.66
N VAL A 480 -4.72 4.29 -9.80
CA VAL A 480 -3.30 4.29 -9.44
C VAL A 480 -2.53 3.43 -10.43
N THR A 481 -1.52 4.03 -11.03
CA THR A 481 -0.45 3.29 -11.69
C THR A 481 0.74 3.32 -10.74
N SER A 482 0.80 2.32 -9.86
CA SER A 482 1.90 2.23 -8.90
C SER A 482 3.21 2.02 -9.67
N GLY A 483 4.24 2.75 -9.26
CA GLY A 483 5.56 2.74 -9.87
C GLY A 483 6.35 1.45 -9.62
N GLY A 484 5.68 0.31 -9.43
CA GLY A 484 6.32 -0.98 -9.56
C GLY A 484 6.60 -1.19 -11.03
N SER A 485 7.85 -0.95 -11.47
CA SER A 485 8.36 -1.14 -12.85
C SER A 485 7.25 -1.08 -13.91
N SER A 486 7.00 0.08 -14.50
CA SER A 486 6.03 0.18 -15.59
C SER A 486 6.46 -0.75 -16.74
N TYR A 487 5.72 -1.84 -16.92
CA TYR A 487 5.79 -2.64 -18.13
C TYR A 487 4.75 -2.04 -19.06
N VAL A 488 5.17 -1.22 -20.02
CA VAL A 488 4.29 -0.88 -21.13
C VAL A 488 3.94 -2.21 -21.81
N PRO A 489 2.66 -2.61 -21.89
CA PRO A 489 2.25 -3.74 -22.73
C PRO A 489 2.59 -3.34 -24.16
N THR A 490 3.81 -3.66 -24.58
CA THR A 490 4.16 -3.51 -25.98
C THR A 490 3.40 -4.61 -26.68
N SER A 491 2.57 -4.24 -27.66
CA SER A 491 1.92 -5.22 -28.51
C SER A 491 3.00 -6.10 -29.12
N ILE A 492 3.16 -7.30 -28.59
CA ILE A 492 4.05 -8.29 -29.18
C ILE A 492 3.32 -8.88 -30.39
N SER A 493 4.01 -8.99 -31.52
CA SER A 493 3.54 -9.81 -32.63
C SER A 493 4.08 -11.22 -32.42
N PRO A 494 3.27 -12.16 -31.89
CA PRO A 494 3.77 -13.50 -31.64
C PRO A 494 4.17 -14.17 -32.96
N VAL A 495 5.29 -14.89 -32.94
CA VAL A 495 5.68 -15.78 -34.04
C VAL A 495 5.32 -17.19 -33.63
N SER A 496 4.36 -17.79 -34.32
CA SER A 496 4.01 -19.20 -34.12
C SER A 496 5.13 -20.10 -34.66
N LYS A 497 5.66 -20.98 -33.81
CA LYS A 497 6.66 -21.99 -34.17
C LYS A 497 6.25 -23.36 -33.64
N LEU A 498 6.66 -24.42 -34.33
CA LEU A 498 6.67 -25.77 -33.79
C LEU A 498 7.73 -25.86 -32.68
N ALA A 499 7.50 -26.74 -31.70
CA ALA A 499 8.47 -27.02 -30.63
C ALA A 499 9.87 -27.36 -31.18
N SER A 500 9.93 -28.09 -32.29
CA SER A 500 11.17 -28.47 -32.98
C SER A 500 11.93 -27.32 -33.64
N GLU A 501 11.29 -26.15 -33.82
CA GLU A 501 11.89 -24.96 -34.46
C GLU A 501 12.49 -23.99 -33.43
N VAL A 502 12.43 -24.33 -32.14
CA VAL A 502 12.96 -23.53 -31.03
C VAL A 502 14.17 -24.24 -30.44
N SER A 503 15.37 -23.91 -30.95
CA SER A 503 16.63 -24.53 -30.52
C SER A 503 17.15 -24.02 -29.17
N SER A 504 16.74 -22.83 -28.75
CA SER A 504 17.21 -22.18 -27.51
C SER A 504 16.03 -21.56 -26.76
N PRO A 505 15.23 -22.37 -26.05
CA PRO A 505 14.00 -21.89 -25.41
C PRO A 505 14.24 -20.76 -24.39
N ALA A 506 15.35 -20.78 -23.65
CA ALA A 506 15.70 -19.76 -22.67
C ALA A 506 15.92 -18.35 -23.24
N SER A 507 16.10 -18.22 -24.56
CA SER A 507 16.32 -16.94 -25.24
C SER A 507 15.04 -16.18 -25.57
N TYR A 508 13.85 -16.73 -25.26
CA TYR A 508 12.57 -16.15 -25.66
C TYR A 508 11.55 -16.18 -24.52
N ASN A 509 10.62 -15.22 -24.57
CA ASN A 509 9.32 -15.39 -23.93
C ASN A 509 8.51 -16.42 -24.72
N ILE A 510 8.00 -17.44 -24.04
CA ILE A 510 7.38 -18.60 -24.69
C ILE A 510 5.96 -18.79 -24.19
N VAL A 511 5.01 -19.01 -25.11
CA VAL A 511 3.71 -19.60 -24.80
C VAL A 511 3.71 -21.02 -25.38
N ALA A 512 3.89 -22.02 -24.52
CA ALA A 512 3.87 -23.43 -24.88
C ALA A 512 2.42 -23.93 -24.87
N ILE A 513 1.82 -24.04 -26.05
CA ILE A 513 0.46 -24.54 -26.23
C ILE A 513 0.50 -26.07 -26.40
N GLY A 514 -0.28 -26.78 -25.58
CA GLY A 514 -0.40 -28.23 -25.57
C GLY A 514 0.40 -28.91 -24.46
N GLY A 515 -0.13 -30.01 -23.93
CA GLY A 515 0.52 -30.80 -22.87
C GLY A 515 1.79 -31.53 -23.33
N PRO A 516 2.54 -32.15 -22.41
CA PRO A 516 3.84 -32.77 -22.69
C PRO A 516 3.80 -33.90 -23.74
N CYS A 517 2.64 -34.53 -23.95
CA CYS A 517 2.45 -35.54 -25.01
C CYS A 517 2.41 -34.92 -26.43
N ALA A 518 2.00 -33.65 -26.55
CA ALA A 518 1.78 -32.96 -27.82
C ALA A 518 2.85 -31.90 -28.10
N ASN A 519 3.52 -31.39 -27.06
CA ASN A 519 4.52 -30.34 -27.17
C ASN A 519 5.74 -30.66 -26.29
N ALA A 520 6.88 -30.93 -26.92
CA ALA A 520 8.11 -31.30 -26.22
C ALA A 520 8.66 -30.17 -25.32
N LEU A 521 8.38 -28.89 -25.64
CA LEU A 521 8.80 -27.76 -24.80
C LEU A 521 8.06 -27.72 -23.47
N SER A 522 6.81 -28.19 -23.45
CA SER A 522 6.01 -28.27 -22.23
C SER A 522 6.71 -29.15 -21.19
N ALA A 523 7.32 -30.26 -21.63
CA ALA A 523 8.05 -31.15 -20.73
C ALA A 523 9.37 -30.52 -20.23
N SER A 524 10.16 -29.93 -21.13
CA SER A 524 11.48 -29.40 -20.76
C SER A 524 11.42 -28.13 -19.91
N LEU A 525 10.40 -27.28 -20.09
CA LEU A 525 10.30 -25.99 -19.40
C LEU A 525 9.52 -26.07 -18.09
N PHE A 526 8.53 -26.96 -18.00
CA PHE A 526 7.59 -26.97 -16.86
C PHE A 526 7.70 -28.22 -15.99
N GLY A 527 8.62 -29.14 -16.31
CA GLY A 527 8.85 -30.35 -15.53
C GLY A 527 7.68 -31.34 -15.55
N VAL A 528 6.79 -31.23 -16.53
CA VAL A 528 5.63 -32.13 -16.71
C VAL A 528 5.95 -33.24 -17.71
N THR A 529 5.45 -34.46 -17.49
CA THR A 529 5.64 -35.58 -18.42
C THR A 529 4.31 -36.09 -18.93
N CYS A 530 4.31 -36.79 -20.07
CA CYS A 530 3.08 -37.36 -20.62
C CYS A 530 2.43 -38.36 -19.64
N ASP A 531 3.25 -39.18 -18.98
CA ASP A 531 2.79 -40.17 -18.00
C ASP A 531 2.45 -39.56 -16.63
N GLY A 532 2.96 -38.36 -16.33
CA GLY A 532 2.72 -37.61 -15.09
C GLY A 532 1.64 -36.54 -15.21
N TRP A 533 0.78 -36.60 -16.24
CA TRP A 533 -0.29 -35.63 -16.42
C TRP A 533 -1.51 -36.00 -15.57
N GLU A 534 -1.70 -35.31 -14.45
CA GLU A 534 -2.70 -35.67 -13.41
C GLU A 534 -4.11 -35.12 -13.67
N LEU A 535 -4.30 -34.29 -14.70
CA LEU A 535 -5.58 -33.63 -14.97
C LEU A 535 -6.56 -34.54 -15.74
N ALA A 536 -7.83 -34.52 -15.33
CA ALA A 536 -8.88 -35.30 -15.96
C ALA A 536 -9.40 -34.67 -17.27
N SER A 537 -10.17 -35.44 -18.05
CA SER A 537 -10.91 -34.89 -19.18
C SER A 537 -11.85 -33.78 -18.70
N GLY A 538 -11.87 -32.65 -19.41
CA GLY A 538 -12.60 -31.46 -18.94
C GLY A 538 -11.72 -30.45 -18.21
N GLU A 539 -10.46 -30.81 -17.91
CA GLU A 539 -9.52 -29.99 -17.16
C GLU A 539 -8.30 -29.59 -17.99
N ALA A 540 -7.75 -28.43 -17.66
CA ALA A 540 -6.53 -27.88 -18.23
C ALA A 540 -5.76 -27.05 -17.21
N MET A 541 -4.53 -26.71 -17.55
CA MET A 541 -3.62 -25.94 -16.73
C MET A 541 -3.11 -24.74 -17.53
N VAL A 542 -3.03 -23.59 -16.85
CA VAL A 542 -2.20 -22.49 -17.27
C VAL A 542 -1.13 -22.28 -16.19
N LYS A 543 0.15 -22.27 -16.56
CA LYS A 543 1.25 -22.17 -15.60
C LYS A 543 2.33 -21.23 -16.10
N LEU A 544 2.84 -20.35 -15.25
CA LEU A 544 3.97 -19.47 -15.51
C LEU A 544 5.21 -19.98 -14.77
N VAL A 545 6.36 -19.95 -15.45
CA VAL A 545 7.67 -20.26 -14.87
C VAL A 545 8.72 -19.28 -15.36
N GLU A 546 9.79 -19.12 -14.58
CA GLU A 546 11.01 -18.43 -15.02
C GLU A 546 11.70 -19.22 -16.14
N ASN A 547 12.26 -18.51 -17.12
CA ASN A 547 12.97 -19.07 -18.26
C ASN A 547 14.25 -18.26 -18.52
N GLY A 548 15.14 -18.20 -17.52
CA GLY A 548 16.28 -17.29 -17.50
C GLY A 548 15.83 -15.86 -17.24
N ASP A 549 16.23 -14.91 -18.10
CA ASP A 549 15.74 -13.52 -18.07
C ASP A 549 14.32 -13.38 -18.68
N ASN A 550 13.80 -14.44 -19.31
CA ASN A 550 12.50 -14.50 -19.96
C ASN A 550 11.47 -15.26 -19.10
N VAL A 551 10.22 -15.29 -19.58
CA VAL A 551 9.10 -16.01 -18.95
C VAL A 551 8.54 -17.05 -19.91
N ALA A 552 8.16 -18.22 -19.38
CA ALA A 552 7.44 -19.23 -20.14
C ALA A 552 6.06 -19.49 -19.52
N MET A 553 5.03 -19.54 -20.38
CA MET A 553 3.67 -19.89 -20.02
C MET A 553 3.25 -21.21 -20.68
N LEU A 554 2.79 -22.16 -19.89
CA LEU A 554 2.15 -23.39 -20.35
C LEU A 554 0.65 -23.12 -20.51
N VAL A 555 0.07 -23.56 -21.62
CA VAL A 555 -1.38 -23.59 -21.85
C VAL A 555 -1.73 -24.98 -22.36
N ALA A 556 -2.15 -25.87 -21.46
CA ALA A 556 -2.26 -27.29 -21.76
C ALA A 556 -3.50 -27.94 -21.15
N GLY A 557 -4.32 -28.59 -21.96
CA GLY A 557 -5.45 -29.39 -21.51
C GLY A 557 -5.29 -30.87 -21.79
N THR A 558 -6.06 -31.69 -21.08
CA THR A 558 -6.07 -33.15 -21.24
C THR A 558 -6.57 -33.60 -22.63
N SER A 559 -7.40 -32.76 -23.27
CA SER A 559 -7.80 -32.93 -24.68
C SER A 559 -7.60 -31.65 -25.50
N ALA A 560 -7.78 -31.75 -26.82
CA ALA A 560 -7.77 -30.60 -27.72
C ALA A 560 -8.92 -29.60 -27.43
N ALA A 561 -10.05 -30.08 -26.88
CA ALA A 561 -11.12 -29.19 -26.44
C ALA A 561 -10.71 -28.42 -25.18
N ASP A 562 -10.04 -29.10 -24.25
CA ASP A 562 -9.61 -28.52 -22.97
C ASP A 562 -8.49 -27.50 -23.18
N THR A 563 -7.55 -27.81 -24.08
CA THR A 563 -6.49 -26.86 -24.47
C THR A 563 -7.08 -25.59 -25.10
N ARG A 564 -8.14 -25.71 -25.91
CA ARG A 564 -8.85 -24.55 -26.48
C ARG A 564 -9.54 -23.70 -25.41
N ARG A 565 -10.12 -24.33 -24.39
CA ARG A 565 -10.70 -23.59 -23.24
C ARG A 565 -9.64 -22.84 -22.46
N ALA A 566 -8.50 -23.48 -22.18
CA ALA A 566 -7.37 -22.80 -21.54
C ALA A 566 -6.84 -21.63 -22.39
N CYS A 567 -6.74 -21.80 -23.72
CA CYS A 567 -6.38 -20.71 -24.61
C CYS A 567 -7.39 -19.55 -24.56
N LYS A 568 -8.70 -19.86 -24.48
CA LYS A 568 -9.74 -18.83 -24.32
C LYS A 568 -9.61 -18.10 -22.99
N ALA A 569 -9.38 -18.81 -21.89
CA ALA A 569 -9.15 -18.20 -20.58
C ALA A 569 -7.95 -17.25 -20.57
N VAL A 570 -6.88 -17.59 -21.31
CA VAL A 570 -5.71 -16.71 -21.52
C VAL A 570 -6.04 -15.52 -22.42
N ALA A 571 -6.82 -15.72 -23.49
CA ALA A 571 -7.21 -14.63 -24.38
C ALA A 571 -8.15 -13.62 -23.70
N GLU A 572 -9.00 -14.09 -22.79
CA GLU A 572 -9.95 -13.30 -21.99
C GLU A 572 -9.46 -13.20 -20.53
N TYR A 573 -8.16 -12.95 -20.34
CA TYR A 573 -7.49 -13.02 -19.04
C TYR A 573 -8.10 -12.10 -17.97
N GLU A 574 -8.63 -10.93 -18.36
CA GLU A 574 -9.30 -9.98 -17.45
C GLU A 574 -10.52 -10.60 -16.78
N THR A 575 -11.26 -11.44 -17.52
CA THR A 575 -12.44 -12.13 -17.00
C THR A 575 -12.08 -13.35 -16.16
N TYR A 576 -11.06 -14.12 -16.55
CA TYR A 576 -10.83 -15.46 -16.01
C TYR A 576 -9.60 -15.63 -15.12
N LEU A 577 -8.55 -14.82 -15.30
CA LEU A 577 -7.24 -15.02 -14.68
C LEU A 577 -6.78 -13.86 -13.80
N MET A 578 -7.50 -12.72 -13.81
CA MET A 578 -7.14 -11.51 -13.06
C MET A 578 -7.21 -11.72 -11.54
N THR A 579 -8.10 -12.59 -11.07
CA THR A 579 -8.28 -12.92 -9.64
C THR A 579 -7.38 -14.06 -9.15
N VAL A 580 -6.60 -14.70 -10.04
CA VAL A 580 -5.70 -15.79 -9.66
C VAL A 580 -4.37 -15.20 -9.20
N ASP A 581 -4.09 -15.28 -7.90
CA ASP A 581 -2.86 -14.80 -7.25
C ASP A 581 -1.67 -15.78 -7.36
N LYS A 582 -1.90 -16.98 -7.90
CA LYS A 582 -0.88 -18.04 -8.08
C LYS A 582 -0.22 -18.00 -9.46
N ALA A 583 0.95 -18.64 -9.55
CA ALA A 583 1.69 -18.88 -10.80
C ALA A 583 1.14 -20.07 -11.61
N GLU A 584 0.09 -20.72 -11.11
CA GLU A 584 -0.57 -21.86 -11.75
C GLU A 584 -2.08 -21.73 -11.53
N ALA A 585 -2.86 -22.00 -12.57
CA ALA A 585 -4.31 -21.95 -12.59
C ALA A 585 -4.87 -23.24 -13.19
N LYS A 586 -5.84 -23.85 -12.52
CA LYS A 586 -6.60 -24.98 -13.08
C LYS A 586 -7.84 -24.44 -13.78
N ILE A 587 -8.01 -24.83 -15.03
CA ILE A 587 -9.15 -24.48 -15.86
C ILE A 587 -10.04 -25.71 -15.98
N SER A 588 -11.32 -25.58 -15.65
CA SER A 588 -12.30 -26.66 -15.76
C SER A 588 -13.54 -26.20 -16.54
N GLY A 589 -14.23 -27.15 -17.17
CA GLY A 589 -15.46 -26.84 -17.89
C GLY A 589 -15.87 -27.91 -18.89
N THR A 590 -17.11 -27.83 -19.35
CA THR A 590 -17.66 -28.75 -20.35
C THR A 590 -17.78 -28.14 -21.75
N SER A 591 -17.69 -26.82 -21.88
CA SER A 591 -17.80 -26.08 -23.16
C SER A 591 -17.04 -24.75 -23.14
N ASN A 592 -16.86 -24.10 -24.29
CA ASN A 592 -16.16 -22.80 -24.36
C ASN A 592 -16.94 -21.63 -23.73
N SER A 593 -18.19 -21.84 -23.32
CA SER A 593 -19.02 -20.86 -22.59
C SER A 593 -19.16 -21.18 -21.11
N ASP A 594 -18.61 -22.31 -20.67
CA ASP A 594 -18.66 -22.83 -19.29
C ASP A 594 -17.21 -23.05 -18.84
N ILE A 595 -16.57 -21.97 -18.39
CA ILE A 595 -15.17 -21.95 -17.96
C ILE A 595 -15.13 -21.53 -16.50
N SER A 596 -14.56 -22.38 -15.66
CA SER A 596 -14.26 -22.10 -14.25
C SER A 596 -12.74 -22.13 -14.02
N VAL A 597 -12.25 -21.23 -13.18
CA VAL A 597 -10.82 -21.10 -12.84
C VAL A 597 -10.64 -21.20 -11.33
N SER A 598 -9.62 -21.94 -10.89
CA SER A 598 -9.26 -22.15 -9.48
C SER A 598 -7.76 -22.25 -9.26
#